data_AF-A0A2A2K6X9-F1
#
_entry.id   AF-A0A2A2K6X9-F1
#
_cell.length_a   1.000
_cell.length_b   1.000
_cell.length_c   1.000
_cell.angle_alpha   90.00
_cell.angle_beta   90.00
_cell.angle_gamma   90.00
#
_symmetry.space_group_name_H-M   'P 1'
#
loop_
_entity.id
_entity.type
_entity.pdbx_description
1 polymer ?
#
loop_
_entity_poly.entity_id
_entity_poly.type
_entity_poly.pdbx_seq_one_letter_code
_entity_poly.pdbx_strand_id
1 'polypeptide(L)'
;MGRLSGERFECPAPVLPERLGFAGTDVGTPAAESTAHERLTADRERIGPVNLVAERELAELEASGKSNAAERDELVEAVHRLRGSIGTLNREGRQRLTAAFEAVDGHFRRLFTTLFDGGAAHLALVDSDDPLEAGLEIMAQPPGKRLQSLTLKIVLPPPLAGDDGGTYIERMAQLDTRQKLEILADAAKYDASCASSGTAKRNSRDGKGLGSTEGMGICHAYAPDGRCISLLKILLTNSCIFDCHYCINRKSSNVRRARFTAKEVVDLTIAFYKRNYIEGLFLSSGIIKSSNYTMEQMVEVARSLREDHHFRGYIHLKTIPDADPELVHQAGLYADRVSINVELPTVSGLKRLAPEKDGTRIEGAMRDVKGAIADNGDARKKYKFAPRFAPAGQSTQMIVGADAATDGEIVARASTLYDHFGLRRVYYSAFSPIPDASTVLPLQRPPLMREHRLYQSDWLMRFYDYSPAEVVAAADDATGMLPLDIDPKLAWALKFRDRFPVDVNRTPREMLLRVPGLGVKAVDRIVATRRWRRLRLDDVARLTVSVAKVRPFIVTDDWRPVLLSDRADLTPLVAPKKQQLELFAA
;
A
#
# COMPACT_ATOMS: atom_id res chain seq x y z
N MET A 1 -46.38 -29.40 -29.50
CA MET A 1 -47.06 -28.83 -28.31
C MET A 1 -47.36 -29.89 -27.24
N GLY A 2 -48.03 -31.00 -27.54
CA GLY A 2 -48.41 -32.01 -26.52
C GLY A 2 -47.24 -32.64 -25.74
N ARG A 3 -46.09 -32.89 -26.39
CA ARG A 3 -44.89 -33.49 -25.76
C ARG A 3 -44.24 -32.58 -24.69
N LEU A 4 -44.06 -31.29 -25.00
CA LEU A 4 -43.49 -30.30 -24.08
C LEU A 4 -44.38 -30.04 -22.85
N SER A 5 -45.70 -30.04 -23.05
CA SER A 5 -46.66 -29.90 -21.95
C SER A 5 -46.61 -31.11 -21.00
N GLY A 6 -46.53 -32.32 -21.56
CA GLY A 6 -46.41 -33.55 -20.78
C GLY A 6 -45.09 -33.65 -20.01
N GLU A 7 -43.96 -33.27 -20.62
CA GLU A 7 -42.64 -33.33 -19.99
C GLU A 7 -42.43 -32.27 -18.89
N ARG A 8 -43.00 -31.07 -19.04
CA ARG A 8 -42.74 -29.93 -18.15
C ARG A 8 -43.82 -29.68 -17.10
N PHE A 9 -45.07 -30.01 -17.42
CA PHE A 9 -46.23 -29.73 -16.58
C PHE A 9 -47.08 -30.98 -16.30
N GLU A 10 -46.59 -32.16 -16.70
CA GLU A 10 -47.21 -33.47 -16.45
C GLU A 10 -48.67 -33.59 -16.90
N CYS A 11 -49.13 -32.75 -17.84
CA CYS A 11 -50.50 -32.80 -18.38
C CYS A 11 -50.56 -32.46 -19.87
N PRO A 12 -51.62 -32.89 -20.58
CA PRO A 12 -51.89 -32.47 -21.95
C PRO A 12 -52.12 -30.95 -22.07
N ALA A 13 -51.70 -30.37 -23.19
CA ALA A 13 -51.81 -28.93 -23.43
C ALA A 13 -53.23 -28.33 -23.25
N PRO A 14 -54.33 -29.01 -23.62
CA PRO A 14 -55.69 -28.47 -23.43
C PRO A 14 -56.11 -28.25 -21.97
N VAL A 15 -55.50 -28.96 -21.02
CA VAL A 15 -55.86 -28.86 -19.58
C VAL A 15 -54.89 -27.99 -18.77
N LEU A 16 -53.87 -27.41 -19.42
CA LEU A 16 -52.92 -26.49 -18.79
C LEU A 16 -53.59 -25.29 -18.10
N PRO A 17 -54.57 -24.60 -18.71
CA PRO A 17 -55.21 -23.42 -18.10
C PRO A 17 -55.88 -23.77 -16.77
N GLU A 18 -56.59 -24.89 -16.73
CA GLU A 18 -57.26 -25.38 -15.52
C GLU A 18 -56.26 -25.84 -14.45
N ARG A 19 -55.22 -26.59 -14.83
CA ARG A 19 -54.22 -27.11 -13.88
C ARG A 19 -53.35 -26.01 -13.25
N LEU A 20 -53.01 -24.98 -14.01
CA LEU A 20 -52.14 -23.88 -13.56
C LEU A 20 -52.91 -22.63 -13.13
N GLY A 21 -54.24 -22.64 -13.22
CA GLY A 21 -55.10 -21.56 -12.72
C GLY A 21 -55.01 -20.26 -13.50
N PHE A 22 -54.96 -20.33 -14.84
CA PHE A 22 -55.03 -19.14 -15.71
C PHE A 22 -56.12 -19.32 -16.77
N ALA A 23 -56.73 -18.22 -17.24
CA ALA A 23 -57.69 -18.31 -18.33
C ALA A 23 -56.95 -18.36 -19.68
N GLY A 24 -57.26 -19.34 -20.52
CA GLY A 24 -56.63 -19.48 -21.84
C GLY A 24 -56.87 -18.29 -22.78
N THR A 25 -57.92 -17.51 -22.52
CA THR A 25 -58.26 -16.25 -23.22
C THR A 25 -57.32 -15.10 -22.89
N ASP A 26 -56.60 -15.18 -21.77
CA ASP A 26 -55.73 -14.11 -21.27
C ASP A 26 -54.28 -14.29 -21.75
N VAL A 27 -54.01 -15.39 -22.44
CA VAL A 27 -52.69 -15.68 -23.01
C VAL A 27 -52.56 -14.97 -24.36
N GLY A 28 -51.53 -14.12 -24.47
CA GLY A 28 -51.20 -13.42 -25.70
C GLY A 28 -50.70 -14.35 -26.80
N THR A 29 -50.26 -13.76 -27.91
CA THR A 29 -49.62 -14.54 -28.97
C THR A 29 -48.31 -15.16 -28.45
N PRO A 30 -47.89 -16.33 -28.97
CA PRO A 30 -46.65 -16.98 -28.52
C PRO A 30 -45.41 -16.07 -28.56
N ALA A 31 -45.34 -15.17 -29.55
CA ALA A 31 -44.26 -14.20 -29.66
C ALA A 31 -44.29 -13.17 -28.53
N ALA A 32 -45.47 -12.63 -28.20
CA ALA A 32 -45.64 -11.66 -27.11
C ALA A 32 -45.28 -12.26 -25.74
N GLU A 33 -45.75 -13.49 -25.48
CA GLU A 33 -45.45 -14.21 -24.23
C GLU A 33 -43.95 -14.55 -24.10
N SER A 34 -43.30 -14.94 -25.20
CA SER A 34 -41.85 -15.21 -25.20
C SER A 34 -41.05 -13.96 -24.88
N THR A 35 -41.37 -12.82 -25.51
CA THR A 35 -40.70 -11.54 -25.24
C THR A 35 -40.94 -11.08 -23.79
N ALA A 36 -42.16 -11.24 -23.28
CA ALA A 36 -42.47 -10.91 -21.88
C ALA A 36 -41.69 -11.80 -20.90
N HIS A 37 -41.60 -13.10 -21.17
CA HIS A 37 -40.84 -14.05 -20.37
C HIS A 37 -39.33 -13.72 -20.37
N GLU A 38 -38.75 -13.37 -21.52
CA GLU A 38 -37.35 -12.94 -21.61
C GLU A 38 -37.09 -11.68 -20.80
N ARG A 39 -37.96 -10.67 -20.89
CA ARG A 39 -37.86 -9.44 -20.11
C ARG A 39 -37.94 -9.72 -18.61
N LEU A 40 -38.93 -10.48 -18.16
CA LEU A 40 -39.12 -10.84 -16.75
C LEU A 40 -37.96 -11.69 -16.22
N THR A 41 -37.40 -12.57 -17.05
CA THR A 41 -36.21 -13.35 -16.70
C THR A 41 -35.00 -12.45 -16.52
N ALA A 42 -34.79 -11.47 -17.41
CA ALA A 42 -33.73 -10.48 -17.28
C ALA A 42 -33.89 -9.59 -16.04
N ASP A 43 -35.13 -9.16 -15.74
CA ASP A 43 -35.43 -8.39 -14.53
C ASP A 43 -35.16 -9.21 -13.25
N ARG A 44 -35.53 -10.49 -13.23
CA ARG A 44 -35.23 -11.41 -12.12
C ARG A 44 -33.73 -11.61 -11.94
N GLU A 45 -32.99 -11.83 -13.03
CA GLU A 45 -31.52 -11.93 -13.02
C GLU A 45 -30.86 -10.65 -12.48
N ARG A 46 -31.43 -9.47 -12.79
CA ARG A 46 -30.94 -8.17 -12.28
C ARG A 46 -31.14 -8.02 -10.78
N ILE A 47 -32.24 -8.56 -10.22
CA ILE A 47 -32.52 -8.54 -8.78
C ILE A 47 -31.54 -9.45 -8.02
N GLY A 48 -31.03 -10.50 -8.68
CA GLY A 48 -30.10 -11.46 -8.07
C GLY A 48 -30.80 -12.46 -7.15
N PRO A 49 -30.04 -13.40 -6.54
CA PRO A 49 -30.61 -14.41 -5.67
C PRO A 49 -31.13 -13.79 -4.37
N VAL A 50 -32.30 -14.26 -3.92
CA VAL A 50 -32.90 -13.85 -2.64
C VAL A 50 -32.02 -14.37 -1.50
N ASN A 51 -31.49 -13.46 -0.69
CA ASN A 51 -30.73 -13.81 0.50
C ASN A 51 -31.69 -14.26 1.62
N LEU A 52 -31.84 -15.58 1.77
CA LEU A 52 -32.74 -16.20 2.74
C LEU A 52 -32.35 -15.96 4.21
N VAL A 53 -31.15 -15.44 4.46
CA VAL A 53 -30.68 -15.08 5.82
C VAL A 53 -30.58 -13.57 6.04
N ALA A 54 -31.04 -12.76 5.08
CA ALA A 54 -30.91 -11.30 5.11
C ALA A 54 -31.48 -10.67 6.38
N GLU A 55 -32.61 -11.16 6.89
CA GLU A 55 -33.23 -10.65 8.11
C GLU A 55 -32.35 -10.89 9.35
N ARG A 56 -31.72 -12.07 9.43
CA ARG A 56 -30.81 -12.39 10.53
C ARG A 56 -29.50 -11.62 10.43
N GLU A 57 -28.93 -11.53 9.23
CA GLU A 57 -27.71 -10.75 8.98
C GLU A 57 -27.94 -9.26 9.25
N LEU A 58 -29.11 -8.72 8.86
CA LEU A 58 -29.49 -7.35 9.19
C LEU A 58 -29.58 -7.14 10.70
N ALA A 59 -30.24 -8.05 11.42
CA ALA A 59 -30.34 -7.96 12.88
C ALA A 59 -28.95 -8.04 13.57
N GLU A 60 -28.06 -8.91 13.11
CA GLU A 60 -26.68 -9.03 13.59
C GLU A 60 -25.87 -7.75 13.29
N LEU A 61 -26.00 -7.19 12.09
CA LEU A 61 -25.34 -5.95 11.68
C LEU A 61 -25.88 -4.73 12.42
N GLU A 62 -27.19 -4.64 12.66
CA GLU A 62 -27.81 -3.57 13.44
C GLU A 62 -27.39 -3.64 14.91
N ALA A 63 -27.30 -4.84 15.48
CA ALA A 63 -26.80 -5.04 16.85
C ALA A 63 -25.33 -4.62 16.96
N SER A 64 -24.48 -5.03 16.02
CA SER A 64 -23.08 -4.59 15.97
C SER A 64 -22.97 -3.08 15.75
N GLY A 65 -23.80 -2.51 14.88
CA GLY A 65 -23.87 -1.07 14.62
C GLY A 65 -24.23 -0.26 15.86
N LYS A 66 -25.16 -0.74 16.68
CA LYS A 66 -25.52 -0.12 17.96
C LYS A 66 -24.36 -0.17 18.98
N SER A 67 -23.68 -1.31 19.09
CA SER A 67 -22.49 -1.42 19.97
C SER A 67 -21.38 -0.48 19.53
N ASN A 68 -21.05 -0.49 18.24
CA ASN A 68 -20.00 0.36 17.68
C ASN A 68 -20.34 1.85 17.81
N ALA A 69 -21.61 2.23 17.66
CA ALA A 69 -22.05 3.61 17.88
C ALA A 69 -21.89 4.03 19.34
N ALA A 70 -22.24 3.17 20.30
CA ALA A 70 -22.05 3.44 21.72
C ALA A 70 -20.55 3.56 22.09
N GLU A 71 -19.71 2.64 21.61
CA GLU A 71 -18.25 2.70 21.81
C GLU A 71 -17.63 3.97 21.19
N ARG A 72 -18.08 4.35 19.99
CA ARG A 72 -17.67 5.61 19.35
C ARG A 72 -18.05 6.81 20.22
N ASP A 73 -19.28 6.86 20.72
CA ASP A 73 -19.77 7.98 21.50
C ASP A 73 -19.01 8.11 22.83
N GLU A 74 -18.69 6.98 23.47
CA GLU A 74 -17.84 6.93 24.67
C GLU A 74 -16.42 7.45 24.37
N LEU A 75 -15.82 7.04 23.25
CA LEU A 75 -14.51 7.52 22.82
C LEU A 75 -14.53 9.02 22.52
N VAL A 76 -15.59 9.52 21.88
CA VAL A 76 -15.78 10.96 21.61
C VAL A 76 -15.83 11.73 22.94
N GLU A 77 -16.59 11.25 23.92
CA GLU A 77 -16.67 11.87 25.25
C GLU A 77 -15.33 11.82 26.00
N ALA A 78 -14.59 10.71 25.90
CA ALA A 78 -13.24 10.60 26.45
C ALA A 78 -12.27 11.61 25.80
N VAL A 79 -12.35 11.81 24.48
CA VAL A 79 -11.58 12.83 23.76
C VAL A 79 -11.94 14.24 24.25
N HIS A 80 -13.23 14.53 24.45
CA HIS A 80 -13.66 15.83 24.98
C HIS A 80 -13.11 16.06 26.40
N ARG A 81 -13.17 15.06 27.28
CA ARG A 81 -12.57 15.13 28.62
C ARG A 81 -11.07 15.38 28.57
N LEU A 82 -10.34 14.65 27.72
CA LEU A 82 -8.89 14.81 27.58
C LEU A 82 -8.51 16.19 27.04
N ARG A 83 -9.24 16.72 26.04
CA ARG A 83 -9.03 18.08 25.53
C ARG A 83 -9.27 19.14 26.60
N GLY A 84 -10.29 18.95 27.44
CA GLY A 84 -10.55 19.81 28.60
C GLY A 84 -9.40 19.80 29.61
N SER A 85 -8.87 18.61 29.93
CA SER A 85 -7.70 18.46 30.81
C SER A 85 -6.44 19.13 30.24
N ILE A 86 -6.16 18.93 28.94
CA ILE A 86 -5.04 19.59 28.25
C ILE A 86 -5.20 21.12 28.30
N GLY A 87 -6.41 21.64 28.08
CA GLY A 87 -6.67 23.07 28.17
C GLY A 87 -6.37 23.64 29.56
N THR A 88 -6.72 22.89 30.61
CA THR A 88 -6.42 23.28 32.00
C THR A 88 -4.92 23.25 32.27
N LEU A 89 -4.24 22.19 31.84
CA LEU A 89 -2.80 22.01 32.04
C LEU A 89 -1.98 23.04 31.25
N ASN A 90 -2.40 23.41 30.04
CA ASN A 90 -1.76 24.46 29.25
C ASN A 90 -1.99 25.86 29.87
N ARG A 91 -3.13 26.13 30.50
CA ARG A 91 -3.33 27.40 31.24
C ARG A 91 -2.37 27.49 32.42
N GLU A 92 -2.27 26.42 33.20
CA GLU A 92 -1.34 26.36 34.33
C GLU A 92 0.13 26.43 33.87
N GLY A 93 0.46 25.74 32.77
CA GLY A 93 1.78 25.77 32.14
C GLY A 93 2.18 27.17 31.70
N ARG A 94 1.29 27.91 31.03
CA ARG A 94 1.53 29.32 30.66
C ARG A 94 1.83 30.18 31.87
N GLN A 95 1.01 30.10 32.92
CA GLN A 95 1.23 30.89 34.14
C GLN A 95 2.59 30.60 34.79
N ARG A 96 2.96 29.33 34.93
CA ARG A 96 4.25 28.93 35.53
C ARG A 96 5.43 29.35 34.66
N LEU A 97 5.33 29.20 33.34
CA LEU A 97 6.40 29.55 32.41
C LEU A 97 6.62 31.06 32.35
N THR A 98 5.55 31.86 32.29
CA THR A 98 5.65 33.33 32.34
C THR A 98 6.28 33.79 33.65
N ALA A 99 5.84 33.25 34.80
CA ALA A 99 6.43 33.62 36.10
C ALA A 99 7.92 33.24 36.19
N ALA A 100 8.31 32.07 35.67
CA ALA A 100 9.70 31.66 35.62
C ALA A 100 10.54 32.55 34.68
N PHE A 101 9.99 32.89 33.50
CA PHE A 101 10.64 33.76 32.53
C PHE A 101 10.92 35.15 33.12
N GLU A 102 9.93 35.77 33.76
CA GLU A 102 10.08 37.08 34.41
C GLU A 102 11.15 37.07 35.51
N ALA A 103 11.20 36.01 36.32
CA ALA A 103 12.21 35.85 37.35
C ALA A 103 13.62 35.71 36.75
N VAL A 104 13.77 34.91 35.69
CA VAL A 104 15.05 34.71 35.01
C VAL A 104 15.52 35.98 34.31
N ASP A 105 14.63 36.69 33.61
CA ASP A 105 14.94 37.97 32.96
C ASP A 105 15.39 39.02 33.98
N GLY A 106 14.71 39.10 35.14
CA GLY A 106 15.11 39.99 36.24
C GLY A 106 16.50 39.69 36.77
N HIS A 107 16.86 38.42 36.96
CA HIS A 107 18.20 38.02 37.36
C HIS A 107 19.25 38.31 36.28
N PHE A 108 18.92 38.04 35.02
CA PHE A 108 19.79 38.26 33.87
C PHE A 108 20.14 39.75 33.71
N ARG A 109 19.14 40.64 33.76
CA ARG A 109 19.33 42.11 33.75
C ARG A 109 20.34 42.55 34.80
N ARG A 110 20.17 42.11 36.05
CA ARG A 110 21.04 42.49 37.18
C ARG A 110 22.47 41.98 36.99
N LEU A 111 22.62 40.72 36.58
CA LEU A 111 23.93 40.11 36.30
C LEU A 111 24.65 40.87 35.19
N PHE A 112 23.95 41.18 34.09
CA PHE A 112 24.55 41.85 32.94
C PHE A 112 25.08 43.25 33.30
N THR A 113 24.27 44.07 33.99
CA THR A 113 24.71 45.43 34.38
C THR A 113 25.91 45.39 35.32
N THR A 114 25.99 44.38 36.20
CA THR A 114 27.13 44.21 37.12
C THR A 114 28.40 43.77 36.38
N LEU A 115 28.26 42.89 35.38
CA LEU A 115 29.39 42.27 34.69
C LEU A 115 30.04 43.19 33.64
N PHE A 116 29.27 44.12 33.07
CA PHE A 116 29.72 45.04 32.01
C PHE A 116 29.91 46.49 32.50
N ASP A 117 29.85 46.72 33.81
CA ASP A 117 30.07 48.03 34.46
C ASP A 117 29.20 49.16 33.83
N GLY A 118 27.95 48.81 33.48
CA GLY A 118 27.00 49.64 32.73
C GLY A 118 26.28 48.89 31.59
N GLY A 119 25.33 49.55 30.93
CA GLY A 119 24.52 48.97 29.83
C GLY A 119 23.22 48.29 30.28
N ALA A 120 22.43 47.80 29.32
CA ALA A 120 21.12 47.17 29.55
C ALA A 120 20.96 45.90 28.71
N ALA A 121 20.47 44.80 29.29
CA ALA A 121 20.14 43.59 28.54
C ALA A 121 18.88 42.93 29.13
N HIS A 122 18.04 42.32 28.29
CA HIS A 122 16.83 41.60 28.70
C HIS A 122 16.57 40.40 27.79
N LEU A 123 15.78 39.46 28.28
CA LEU A 123 15.25 38.34 27.53
C LEU A 123 13.93 38.76 26.87
N ALA A 124 13.73 38.32 25.62
CA ALA A 124 12.49 38.52 24.88
C ALA A 124 11.97 37.18 24.37
N LEU A 125 10.65 36.99 24.48
CA LEU A 125 9.95 35.92 23.77
C LEU A 125 9.68 36.40 22.34
N VAL A 126 10.03 35.57 21.37
CA VAL A 126 9.92 35.87 19.92
C VAL A 126 9.16 34.77 19.20
N ASP A 127 8.76 35.01 17.95
CA ASP A 127 8.06 34.07 17.06
C ASP A 127 6.63 33.65 17.43
N SER A 128 6.16 33.89 18.66
CA SER A 128 4.76 33.66 19.06
C SER A 128 4.36 34.49 20.27
N ASP A 129 3.07 34.87 20.34
CA ASP A 129 2.46 35.51 21.52
C ASP A 129 2.13 34.49 22.64
N ASP A 130 2.14 33.18 22.33
CA ASP A 130 1.93 32.13 23.32
C ASP A 130 3.27 31.69 23.95
N PRO A 131 3.47 31.87 25.27
CA PRO A 131 4.70 31.48 25.95
C PRO A 131 5.10 30.01 25.76
N LEU A 132 4.13 29.10 25.53
CA LEU A 132 4.40 27.68 25.31
C LEU A 132 4.93 27.37 23.90
N GLU A 133 4.81 28.31 22.96
CA GLU A 133 5.21 28.15 21.56
C GLU A 133 6.26 29.19 21.12
N ALA A 134 6.59 30.17 21.97
CA ALA A 134 7.55 31.23 21.68
C ALA A 134 9.01 30.78 21.78
N GLY A 135 9.85 31.30 20.89
CA GLY A 135 11.31 31.25 20.98
C GLY A 135 11.84 32.24 22.03
N LEU A 136 13.10 32.08 22.46
CA LEU A 136 13.74 32.96 23.44
C LEU A 136 14.98 33.60 22.83
N GLU A 137 15.04 34.93 22.85
CA GLU A 137 16.14 35.72 22.30
C GLU A 137 16.71 36.67 23.36
N ILE A 138 18.03 36.88 23.33
CA ILE A 138 18.74 37.74 24.27
C ILE A 138 18.98 39.09 23.61
N MET A 139 18.41 40.15 24.16
CA MET A 139 18.59 41.52 23.70
C MET A 139 19.58 42.24 24.61
N ALA A 140 20.71 42.69 24.08
CA ALA A 140 21.74 43.35 24.89
C ALA A 140 22.24 44.66 24.28
N GLN A 141 22.54 45.61 25.16
CA GLN A 141 23.08 46.91 24.85
C GLN A 141 24.27 47.21 25.78
N PRO A 142 25.50 46.89 25.35
CA PRO A 142 26.71 47.24 26.08
C PRO A 142 26.91 48.77 26.15
N PRO A 143 27.69 49.29 27.13
CA PRO A 143 27.99 50.72 27.25
C PRO A 143 28.50 51.32 25.94
N GLY A 144 27.84 52.39 25.46
CA GLY A 144 28.23 53.08 24.23
C GLY A 144 27.83 52.40 22.91
N LYS A 145 27.13 51.26 22.93
CA LYS A 145 26.63 50.55 21.72
C LYS A 145 25.10 50.56 21.64
N ARG A 146 24.56 50.28 20.46
CA ARG A 146 23.11 50.15 20.20
C ARG A 146 22.61 48.76 20.60
N LEU A 147 21.31 48.66 20.91
CA LEU A 147 20.64 47.40 21.23
C LEU A 147 20.78 46.40 20.06
N GLN A 148 21.27 45.20 20.35
CA GLN A 148 21.45 44.13 19.37
C GLN A 148 20.99 42.80 19.96
N SER A 149 20.43 41.93 19.11
CA SER A 149 20.20 40.53 19.46
C SER A 149 21.55 39.81 19.56
N LEU A 150 21.76 39.10 20.67
CA LEU A 150 22.91 38.22 20.87
C LEU A 150 22.49 36.78 20.57
N THR A 151 22.86 36.29 19.40
CA THR A 151 22.83 34.84 19.12
C THR A 151 24.05 34.19 19.74
N LEU A 152 23.84 33.18 20.60
CA LEU A 152 24.92 32.45 21.28
C LEU A 152 25.71 31.60 20.26
N LYS A 153 26.67 32.21 19.56
CA LYS A 153 27.65 31.48 18.74
C LYS A 153 28.69 30.85 19.68
N ILE A 154 28.55 29.55 19.94
CA ILE A 154 29.68 28.74 20.40
C ILE A 154 30.70 28.71 19.26
N VAL A 155 31.75 29.53 19.39
CA VAL A 155 32.86 29.61 18.43
C VAL A 155 33.80 28.45 18.69
N LEU A 156 33.78 27.42 17.84
CA LEU A 156 34.96 26.59 17.60
C LEU A 156 35.87 27.35 16.61
N PRO A 157 37.19 27.40 16.84
CA PRO A 157 38.10 28.21 16.01
C PRO A 157 38.25 27.61 14.60
N PRO A 158 38.26 28.42 13.53
CA PRO A 158 38.59 27.96 12.19
C PRO A 158 40.11 27.91 11.96
N PRO A 159 40.62 27.10 11.01
CA PRO A 159 42.00 27.18 10.57
C PRO A 159 42.19 28.39 9.62
N LEU A 160 43.44 28.85 9.56
CA LEU A 160 43.87 30.12 8.97
C LEU A 160 43.76 30.19 7.43
N ALA A 161 43.21 31.34 7.00
CA ALA A 161 43.54 32.19 5.84
C ALA A 161 43.45 31.66 4.39
N GLY A 162 42.70 32.41 3.56
CA GLY A 162 42.97 32.58 2.13
C GLY A 162 41.75 32.82 1.24
N ASP A 163 41.57 34.08 0.81
CA ASP A 163 40.99 34.52 -0.47
C ASP A 163 39.45 34.70 -0.61
N ASP A 164 39.02 35.92 -0.28
CA ASP A 164 38.18 36.86 -1.04
C ASP A 164 37.40 36.32 -2.27
N GLY A 165 36.06 36.34 -2.17
CA GLY A 165 35.19 36.11 -3.34
C GLY A 165 33.76 35.75 -2.97
N GLY A 166 33.01 36.71 -2.41
CA GLY A 166 31.59 36.53 -2.10
C GLY A 166 30.77 36.14 -3.33
N THR A 167 30.34 34.87 -3.40
CA THR A 167 29.48 34.33 -4.45
C THR A 167 28.20 33.72 -3.86
N TYR A 168 27.05 34.19 -4.35
CA TYR A 168 25.81 33.43 -4.61
C TYR A 168 25.16 32.52 -3.53
N ILE A 169 25.47 32.65 -2.23
CA ILE A 169 24.87 31.76 -1.20
C ILE A 169 23.63 32.33 -0.47
N GLU A 170 23.31 33.62 -0.57
CA GLU A 170 22.37 34.26 0.37
C GLU A 170 20.89 34.40 -0.06
N ARG A 171 20.36 33.61 -1.00
CA ARG A 171 18.90 33.61 -1.31
C ARG A 171 18.31 32.25 -1.66
N MET A 172 18.46 31.24 -0.79
CA MET A 172 17.51 30.12 -0.76
C MET A 172 16.64 30.26 0.49
N ALA A 173 15.37 30.64 0.31
CA ALA A 173 14.38 30.55 1.37
C ALA A 173 14.38 29.12 1.93
N GLN A 174 14.79 28.95 3.20
CA GLN A 174 14.79 27.64 3.83
C GLN A 174 13.34 27.16 3.90
N LEU A 175 13.07 26.01 3.26
CA LEU A 175 11.74 25.39 3.27
C LEU A 175 11.38 25.03 4.71
N ASP A 176 10.19 25.40 5.15
CA ASP A 176 9.67 24.94 6.43
C ASP A 176 9.34 23.43 6.39
N THR A 177 9.15 22.81 7.55
CA THR A 177 8.88 21.36 7.66
C THR A 177 7.62 20.94 6.91
N ARG A 178 6.59 21.79 6.84
CA ARG A 178 5.33 21.50 6.13
C ARG A 178 5.53 21.51 4.62
N GLN A 179 6.27 22.50 4.10
CA GLN A 179 6.65 22.58 2.69
C GLN A 179 7.53 21.40 2.27
N LYS A 180 8.50 21.02 3.11
CA LYS A 180 9.31 19.81 2.89
C LYS A 180 8.42 18.57 2.85
N LEU A 181 7.46 18.44 3.77
CA LEU A 181 6.53 17.30 3.81
C LEU A 181 5.69 17.23 2.54
N GLU A 182 5.10 18.35 2.10
CA GLU A 182 4.32 18.41 0.86
C GLU A 182 5.14 17.91 -0.35
N ILE A 183 6.40 18.34 -0.47
CA ILE A 183 7.29 17.95 -1.59
C ILE A 183 7.68 16.47 -1.49
N LEU A 184 8.10 16.02 -0.30
CA LEU A 184 8.69 14.70 -0.10
C LEU A 184 7.66 13.59 -0.02
N ALA A 185 6.46 13.87 0.48
CA ALA A 185 5.33 12.96 0.41
C ALA A 185 4.78 12.82 -1.02
N ASP A 186 4.74 13.91 -1.80
CA ASP A 186 4.33 13.85 -3.20
C ASP A 186 5.33 13.03 -4.04
N ALA A 187 6.62 13.28 -3.87
CA ALA A 187 7.68 12.50 -4.51
C ALA A 187 7.65 11.00 -4.12
N ALA A 188 7.22 10.67 -2.89
CA ALA A 188 7.07 9.28 -2.43
C ALA A 188 5.91 8.52 -3.13
N LYS A 189 4.99 9.20 -3.82
CA LYS A 189 3.87 8.54 -4.54
C LYS A 189 4.37 7.61 -5.66
N TYR A 190 5.49 7.96 -6.28
CA TYR A 190 6.12 7.17 -7.34
C TYR A 190 6.86 5.92 -6.80
N ASP A 191 6.97 5.77 -5.49
CA ASP A 191 7.50 4.58 -4.83
C ASP A 191 6.33 3.62 -4.53
N ALA A 192 5.96 2.70 -5.42
CA ALA A 192 4.67 2.00 -5.41
C ALA A 192 4.50 0.88 -4.35
N SER A 193 4.74 1.20 -3.08
CA SER A 193 4.43 0.32 -1.95
C SER A 193 2.98 0.42 -1.46
N CYS A 194 2.10 1.21 -2.10
CA CYS A 194 0.71 1.36 -1.66
C CYS A 194 -0.26 1.63 -2.83
N ALA A 195 -1.36 0.89 -2.88
CA ALA A 195 -2.39 0.93 -3.92
C ALA A 195 -3.41 2.10 -3.82
N SER A 196 -3.15 3.13 -2.99
CA SER A 196 -4.19 4.10 -2.60
C SER A 196 -4.00 5.56 -3.05
N SER A 197 -2.95 5.92 -3.79
CA SER A 197 -2.62 7.33 -4.07
C SER A 197 -3.15 7.86 -5.41
N GLY A 198 -4.47 7.75 -5.65
CA GLY A 198 -5.12 8.17 -6.89
C GLY A 198 -6.26 9.21 -6.75
N THR A 199 -6.37 9.95 -5.65
CA THR A 199 -7.47 10.92 -5.45
C THR A 199 -7.14 12.33 -5.97
N ALA A 200 -8.12 12.96 -6.65
CA ALA A 200 -8.04 14.34 -7.09
C ALA A 200 -7.89 15.32 -5.91
N LYS A 201 -7.09 16.38 -6.07
CA LYS A 201 -6.91 17.42 -5.06
C LYS A 201 -8.24 18.15 -4.82
N ARG A 202 -8.87 17.91 -3.67
CA ARG A 202 -10.03 18.62 -3.15
C ARG A 202 -9.60 19.38 -1.91
N ASN A 203 -10.06 20.62 -1.75
CA ASN A 203 -9.87 21.41 -0.55
C ASN A 203 -11.22 22.04 -0.17
N SER A 204 -11.41 22.29 1.13
CA SER A 204 -12.61 22.95 1.65
C SER A 204 -12.32 24.41 2.06
N ARG A 205 -11.43 25.10 1.32
CA ARG A 205 -11.05 26.50 1.62
C ARG A 205 -12.19 27.49 1.41
N ASP A 206 -13.22 27.10 0.68
CA ASP A 206 -14.43 27.89 0.43
C ASP A 206 -15.45 27.83 1.57
N GLY A 207 -15.19 27.06 2.63
CA GLY A 207 -16.07 26.93 3.79
C GLY A 207 -17.37 26.17 3.51
N LYS A 208 -17.53 25.58 2.32
CA LYS A 208 -18.75 24.86 1.91
C LYS A 208 -18.67 23.34 2.11
N GLY A 209 -17.58 22.83 2.67
CA GLY A 209 -17.35 21.41 2.89
C GLY A 209 -16.42 21.10 4.07
N LEU A 210 -16.29 19.82 4.37
CA LEU A 210 -15.33 19.26 5.33
C LEU A 210 -14.34 18.36 4.58
N GLY A 211 -13.05 18.47 4.90
CA GLY A 211 -11.98 17.64 4.35
C GLY A 211 -11.10 18.31 3.29
N SER A 212 -9.84 17.89 3.23
CA SER A 212 -8.87 18.29 2.21
C SER A 212 -8.04 17.06 1.85
N THR A 213 -7.94 16.69 0.57
CA THR A 213 -7.02 15.64 0.12
C THR A 213 -5.65 16.29 -0.12
N GLU A 214 -5.02 16.72 0.97
CA GLU A 214 -3.63 17.18 0.96
C GLU A 214 -2.70 15.96 0.96
N GLY A 215 -1.64 16.03 0.15
CA GLY A 215 -0.70 14.93 -0.05
C GLY A 215 0.25 14.70 1.13
N MET A 216 -0.28 14.60 2.35
CA MET A 216 0.49 14.53 3.62
C MET A 216 1.19 13.18 3.85
N GLY A 217 1.35 12.36 2.80
CA GLY A 217 2.12 11.12 2.83
C GLY A 217 1.47 9.97 3.58
N ILE A 218 0.23 10.07 4.05
CA ILE A 218 -0.43 8.96 4.74
C ILE A 218 -0.90 7.92 3.71
N CYS A 219 -0.50 6.66 3.89
CA CYS A 219 -0.89 5.55 3.04
C CYS A 219 -1.45 4.39 3.88
N HIS A 220 -2.36 3.61 3.29
CA HIS A 220 -3.00 2.49 3.97
C HIS A 220 -2.37 1.16 3.54
N ALA A 221 -1.88 0.38 4.49
CA ALA A 221 -1.35 -0.96 4.30
C ALA A 221 -2.26 -1.98 5.00
N TYR A 222 -2.28 -3.22 4.55
CA TYR A 222 -3.06 -4.27 5.22
C TYR A 222 -2.13 -5.26 5.92
N ALA A 223 -2.37 -5.48 7.21
CA ALA A 223 -1.70 -6.51 7.98
C ALA A 223 -2.16 -7.92 7.54
N PRO A 224 -1.39 -8.97 7.86
CA PRO A 224 -1.75 -10.36 7.53
C PRO A 224 -3.12 -10.81 8.08
N ASP A 225 -3.61 -10.14 9.14
CA ASP A 225 -4.92 -10.38 9.76
C ASP A 225 -6.07 -9.60 9.08
N GLY A 226 -5.78 -8.81 8.04
CA GLY A 226 -6.75 -8.02 7.30
C GLY A 226 -6.99 -6.62 7.87
N ARG A 227 -6.34 -6.23 8.97
CA ARG A 227 -6.45 -4.86 9.50
C ARG A 227 -5.79 -3.85 8.58
N CYS A 228 -6.47 -2.74 8.35
CA CYS A 228 -5.92 -1.58 7.66
C CYS A 228 -5.05 -0.78 8.63
N ILE A 229 -3.81 -0.49 8.25
CA ILE A 229 -2.81 0.22 9.02
C ILE A 229 -2.44 1.51 8.28
N SER A 230 -2.43 2.64 9.00
CA SER A 230 -2.03 3.93 8.43
C SER A 230 -0.53 4.17 8.61
N LEU A 231 0.20 4.42 7.53
CA LEU A 231 1.64 4.66 7.55
C LEU A 231 1.97 6.06 7.04
N LEU A 232 2.90 6.76 7.71
CA LEU A 232 3.55 7.94 7.15
C LEU A 232 4.57 7.48 6.11
N LYS A 233 4.26 7.67 4.83
CA LYS A 233 5.12 7.34 3.70
C LYS A 233 5.75 8.60 3.13
N ILE A 234 7.05 8.74 3.36
CA ILE A 234 7.82 9.92 2.96
C ILE A 234 9.21 9.54 2.47
N LEU A 235 9.81 10.47 1.72
CA LEU A 235 11.24 10.44 1.42
C LEU A 235 12.02 11.26 2.45
N LEU A 236 13.19 10.78 2.88
CA LEU A 236 14.16 11.60 3.61
C LEU A 236 14.61 12.80 2.76
N THR A 237 14.86 12.55 1.47
CA THR A 237 15.13 13.57 0.46
C THR A 237 14.68 13.07 -0.90
N ASN A 238 14.25 14.00 -1.76
CA ASN A 238 14.00 13.70 -3.17
C ASN A 238 15.22 14.05 -4.05
N SER A 239 16.32 14.56 -3.50
CA SER A 239 17.58 14.73 -4.23
C SER A 239 18.28 13.38 -4.40
N CYS A 240 18.75 13.09 -5.61
CA CYS A 240 19.45 11.84 -5.92
C CYS A 240 20.66 12.10 -6.81
N ILE A 241 21.78 11.43 -6.55
CA ILE A 241 22.98 11.43 -7.40
C ILE A 241 22.87 10.47 -8.60
N PHE A 242 21.89 9.56 -8.61
CA PHE A 242 21.67 8.61 -9.71
C PHE A 242 20.74 9.18 -10.77
N ASP A 243 20.88 8.68 -12.00
CA ASP A 243 20.11 9.15 -13.15
C ASP A 243 19.16 8.10 -13.74
N CYS A 244 18.45 7.36 -12.88
CA CYS A 244 17.49 6.36 -13.33
C CYS A 244 16.40 7.00 -14.21
N HIS A 245 16.31 6.59 -15.48
CA HIS A 245 15.49 7.24 -16.50
C HIS A 245 14.00 7.32 -16.12
N TYR A 246 13.48 6.32 -15.42
CA TYR A 246 12.09 6.20 -14.99
C TYR A 246 11.76 6.98 -13.71
N CYS A 247 12.76 7.49 -13.00
CA CYS A 247 12.57 8.08 -11.68
C CYS A 247 12.44 9.60 -11.77
N ILE A 248 11.35 10.15 -11.23
CA ILE A 248 11.15 11.61 -11.14
C ILE A 248 12.24 12.30 -10.28
N ASN A 249 12.87 11.55 -9.38
CA ASN A 249 13.87 12.06 -8.46
C ASN A 249 15.30 11.96 -9.01
N ARG A 250 15.49 11.49 -10.25
CA ARG A 250 16.82 11.38 -10.89
C ARG A 250 17.56 12.72 -10.91
N LYS A 251 18.89 12.70 -10.96
CA LYS A 251 19.73 13.92 -10.88
C LYS A 251 19.40 14.94 -11.97
N SER A 252 19.03 14.48 -13.17
CA SER A 252 18.72 15.34 -14.32
C SER A 252 17.30 15.93 -14.32
N SER A 253 16.42 15.52 -13.39
CA SER A 253 15.04 16.03 -13.34
C SER A 253 14.95 17.42 -12.72
N ASN A 254 14.17 18.30 -13.35
CA ASN A 254 13.94 19.67 -12.89
C ASN A 254 12.74 19.74 -11.94
N VAL A 255 12.87 19.08 -10.78
CA VAL A 255 11.84 19.10 -9.73
C VAL A 255 12.34 19.88 -8.51
N ARG A 256 11.41 20.51 -7.78
CA ARG A 256 11.72 21.19 -6.53
C ARG A 256 12.31 20.19 -5.54
N ARG A 257 13.52 20.48 -5.03
CA ARG A 257 14.23 19.58 -4.12
C ARG A 257 14.00 19.98 -2.66
N ALA A 258 13.83 18.99 -1.81
CA ALA A 258 13.69 19.13 -0.38
C ALA A 258 14.45 18.02 0.34
N ARG A 259 14.81 18.27 1.59
CA ARG A 259 15.51 17.33 2.45
C ARG A 259 15.10 17.54 3.89
N PHE A 260 14.79 16.44 4.57
CA PHE A 260 14.72 16.39 6.01
C PHE A 260 16.08 16.04 6.63
N THR A 261 16.31 16.54 7.83
CA THR A 261 17.24 15.95 8.79
C THR A 261 16.61 14.71 9.42
N ALA A 262 17.44 13.82 10.00
CA ALA A 262 16.92 12.66 10.73
C ALA A 262 15.96 13.09 11.85
N LYS A 263 16.35 14.14 12.61
CA LYS A 263 15.52 14.72 13.67
C LYS A 263 14.15 15.19 13.18
N GLU A 264 14.08 15.89 12.05
CA GLU A 264 12.79 16.33 11.49
C GLU A 264 11.86 15.15 11.18
N VAL A 265 12.39 14.05 10.64
CA VAL A 265 11.59 12.84 10.35
C VAL A 265 11.11 12.18 11.65
N VAL A 266 11.97 12.09 12.67
CA VAL A 266 11.62 11.54 13.99
C VAL A 266 10.52 12.38 14.63
N ASP A 267 10.70 13.70 14.70
CA ASP A 267 9.73 14.63 15.29
C ASP A 267 8.38 14.56 14.57
N LEU A 268 8.39 14.52 13.22
CA LEU A 268 7.17 14.33 12.41
C LEU A 268 6.47 13.01 12.71
N THR A 269 7.22 11.90 12.73
CA THR A 269 6.66 10.57 12.98
C THR A 269 6.01 10.51 14.35
N ILE A 270 6.68 11.01 15.40
CA ILE A 270 6.14 11.05 16.76
C ILE A 270 4.91 11.98 16.83
N ALA A 271 4.95 13.13 16.17
CA ALA A 271 3.85 14.09 16.16
C ALA A 271 2.58 13.53 15.50
N PHE A 272 2.72 12.81 14.38
CA PHE A 272 1.59 12.15 13.70
C PHE A 272 1.07 10.95 14.50
N TYR A 273 1.96 10.16 15.10
CA TYR A 273 1.57 9.03 15.94
C TYR A 273 0.80 9.48 17.19
N LYS A 274 1.30 10.49 17.92
CA LYS A 274 0.63 11.03 19.11
C LYS A 274 -0.76 11.64 18.80
N ARG A 275 -1.04 11.98 17.55
CA ARG A 275 -2.33 12.49 17.07
C ARG A 275 -3.23 11.40 16.49
N ASN A 276 -2.83 10.13 16.57
CA ASN A 276 -3.52 8.97 16.01
C ASN A 276 -3.74 9.06 14.48
N TYR A 277 -2.84 9.72 13.76
CA TYR A 277 -2.90 9.80 12.29
C TYR A 277 -2.19 8.64 11.60
N ILE A 278 -1.22 8.03 12.28
CA ILE A 278 -0.43 6.91 11.76
C ILE A 278 -0.17 5.89 12.87
N GLU A 279 0.10 4.67 12.46
CA GLU A 279 0.54 3.54 13.27
C GLU A 279 1.97 3.10 12.92
N GLY A 280 2.58 3.75 11.92
CA GLY A 280 3.93 3.43 11.48
C GLY A 280 4.53 4.40 10.47
N LEU A 281 5.79 4.15 10.12
CA LEU A 281 6.60 4.92 9.17
C LEU A 281 7.04 4.01 8.02
N PHE A 282 6.89 4.49 6.79
CA PHE A 282 7.56 3.97 5.60
C PHE A 282 8.56 5.03 5.13
N LEU A 283 9.85 4.76 5.27
CA LEU A 283 10.91 5.69 4.92
C LEU A 283 11.74 5.17 3.74
N SER A 284 11.86 6.03 2.74
CA SER A 284 12.68 5.84 1.54
C SER A 284 13.51 7.11 1.31
N SER A 285 14.40 7.12 0.33
CA SER A 285 15.23 8.29 0.04
C SER A 285 15.80 8.27 -1.38
N GLY A 286 16.03 9.45 -1.94
CA GLY A 286 17.07 9.65 -2.96
C GLY A 286 18.47 9.58 -2.31
N ILE A 287 19.50 9.33 -3.11
CA ILE A 287 20.88 9.19 -2.62
C ILE A 287 21.59 10.54 -2.68
N ILE A 288 22.07 11.02 -1.53
CA ILE A 288 22.84 12.26 -1.40
C ILE A 288 24.23 11.96 -0.84
N LYS A 289 25.25 12.67 -1.33
CA LYS A 289 26.68 12.49 -0.98
C LYS A 289 27.23 11.10 -1.34
N SER A 290 26.70 10.05 -0.71
CA SER A 290 26.98 8.64 -1.02
C SER A 290 25.84 7.74 -0.53
N SER A 291 25.81 6.50 -1.00
CA SER A 291 24.91 5.46 -0.51
C SER A 291 25.05 5.27 1.01
N ASN A 292 26.28 5.23 1.52
CA ASN A 292 26.56 5.09 2.95
C ASN A 292 26.00 6.25 3.76
N TYR A 293 26.28 7.50 3.35
CA TYR A 293 25.80 8.67 4.07
C TYR A 293 24.26 8.71 4.12
N THR A 294 23.59 8.41 3.02
CA THR A 294 22.12 8.40 2.99
C THR A 294 21.57 7.28 3.88
N MET A 295 22.15 6.09 3.80
CA MET A 295 21.72 4.93 4.60
C MET A 295 21.94 5.17 6.10
N GLU A 296 23.07 5.77 6.49
CA GLU A 296 23.35 6.18 7.87
C GLU A 296 22.26 7.11 8.41
N GLN A 297 21.83 8.11 7.64
CA GLN A 297 20.73 8.99 8.06
C GLN A 297 19.40 8.26 8.21
N MET A 298 19.10 7.30 7.32
CA MET A 298 17.88 6.49 7.42
C MET A 298 17.92 5.53 8.62
N VAL A 299 19.08 4.93 8.91
CA VAL A 299 19.30 4.10 10.10
C VAL A 299 19.13 4.93 11.36
N GLU A 300 19.70 6.15 11.40
CA GLU A 300 19.61 7.02 12.56
C GLU A 300 18.16 7.39 12.89
N VAL A 301 17.30 7.63 11.88
CA VAL A 301 15.86 7.83 12.10
C VAL A 301 15.25 6.62 12.82
N ALA A 302 15.51 5.40 12.33
CA ALA A 302 14.92 4.21 12.91
C ALA A 302 15.49 3.87 14.29
N ARG A 303 16.81 4.02 14.48
CA ARG A 303 17.48 3.87 15.77
C ARG A 303 16.87 4.83 16.79
N SER A 304 16.82 6.13 16.48
CA SER A 304 16.30 7.15 17.40
C SER A 304 14.82 6.91 17.74
N LEU A 305 13.99 6.52 16.76
CA LEU A 305 12.61 6.11 17.02
C LEU A 305 12.54 4.94 18.01
N ARG A 306 13.37 3.91 17.87
CA ARG A 306 13.33 2.70 18.72
C ARG A 306 13.95 2.89 20.10
N GLU A 307 15.12 3.52 20.15
CA GLU A 307 15.95 3.61 21.34
C GLU A 307 15.62 4.86 22.16
N ASP A 308 15.62 6.03 21.53
CA ASP A 308 15.49 7.32 22.21
C ASP A 308 14.02 7.64 22.51
N HIS A 309 13.12 7.29 21.60
CA HIS A 309 11.67 7.61 21.70
C HIS A 309 10.79 6.41 22.02
N HIS A 310 11.34 5.20 22.11
CA HIS A 310 10.62 3.95 22.39
C HIS A 310 9.38 3.72 21.51
N PHE A 311 9.40 4.22 20.28
CA PHE A 311 8.34 4.05 19.30
C PHE A 311 8.15 2.55 19.00
N ARG A 312 6.94 2.04 19.25
CA ARG A 312 6.56 0.64 19.02
C ARG A 312 5.71 0.43 17.76
N GLY A 313 5.44 1.50 17.01
CA GLY A 313 4.72 1.43 15.74
C GLY A 313 5.54 0.76 14.65
N TYR A 314 4.90 0.45 13.53
CA TYR A 314 5.52 -0.28 12.42
C TYR A 314 6.57 0.60 11.71
N ILE A 315 7.74 0.05 11.38
CA ILE A 315 8.77 0.74 10.58
C ILE A 315 9.13 -0.12 9.36
N HIS A 316 8.94 0.45 8.18
CA HIS A 316 9.46 -0.09 6.91
C HIS A 316 10.56 0.83 6.40
N LEU A 317 11.78 0.31 6.27
CA LEU A 317 12.91 1.01 5.66
C LEU A 317 13.23 0.46 4.27
N LYS A 318 13.36 1.35 3.30
CA LYS A 318 13.93 1.01 1.99
C LYS A 318 15.45 1.10 2.07
N THR A 319 16.13 -0.04 2.02
CA THR A 319 17.59 -0.09 2.13
C THR A 319 18.25 0.21 0.78
N ILE A 320 19.42 0.84 0.84
CA ILE A 320 20.19 1.18 -0.36
C ILE A 320 21.18 0.03 -0.60
N PRO A 321 21.09 -0.69 -1.74
CA PRO A 321 21.90 -1.89 -1.98
C PRO A 321 23.40 -1.62 -2.06
N ASP A 322 23.79 -0.42 -2.49
CA ASP A 322 25.19 0.01 -2.59
C ASP A 322 25.75 0.61 -1.29
N ALA A 323 24.99 0.56 -0.20
CA ALA A 323 25.49 0.98 1.11
C ALA A 323 26.32 -0.11 1.76
N ASP A 324 27.14 0.28 2.74
CA ASP A 324 27.88 -0.64 3.59
C ASP A 324 26.94 -1.73 4.16
N PRO A 325 27.29 -3.02 4.03
CA PRO A 325 26.48 -4.12 4.55
C PRO A 325 26.12 -3.96 6.04
N GLU A 326 26.98 -3.35 6.85
CA GLU A 326 26.69 -3.11 8.27
C GLU A 326 25.54 -2.11 8.45
N LEU A 327 25.43 -1.08 7.61
CA LEU A 327 24.30 -0.14 7.66
C LEU A 327 22.98 -0.83 7.25
N VAL A 328 23.04 -1.76 6.29
CA VAL A 328 21.88 -2.59 5.91
C VAL A 328 21.50 -3.53 7.05
N HIS A 329 22.47 -4.10 7.75
CA HIS A 329 22.25 -4.91 8.94
C HIS A 329 21.59 -4.10 10.06
N GLN A 330 22.12 -2.92 10.39
CA GLN A 330 21.53 -2.01 11.38
C GLN A 330 20.09 -1.62 11.04
N ALA A 331 19.79 -1.36 9.77
CA ALA A 331 18.42 -1.11 9.33
C ALA A 331 17.49 -2.30 9.66
N GLY A 332 17.96 -3.53 9.50
CA GLY A 332 17.22 -4.73 9.87
C GLY A 332 17.00 -4.88 11.38
N LEU A 333 17.89 -4.39 12.23
CA LEU A 333 17.72 -4.42 13.70
C LEU A 333 16.62 -3.46 14.19
N TYR A 334 16.50 -2.28 13.57
CA TYR A 334 15.55 -1.25 14.02
C TYR A 334 14.20 -1.28 13.28
N ALA A 335 14.17 -1.75 12.02
CA ALA A 335 12.96 -1.83 11.21
C ALA A 335 12.19 -3.15 11.40
N ASP A 336 10.87 -3.10 11.23
CA ASP A 336 10.05 -4.30 11.16
C ASP A 336 10.19 -4.99 9.80
N ARG A 337 10.27 -4.20 8.73
CA ARG A 337 10.46 -4.66 7.35
C ARG A 337 11.55 -3.86 6.68
N VAL A 338 12.37 -4.54 5.90
CA VAL A 338 13.32 -3.92 4.97
C VAL A 338 12.91 -4.22 3.53
N SER A 339 13.24 -3.32 2.61
CA SER A 339 13.04 -3.58 1.17
C SER A 339 14.17 -3.04 0.32
N ILE A 340 14.57 -3.84 -0.67
CA ILE A 340 15.56 -3.48 -1.69
C ILE A 340 14.84 -3.57 -3.03
N ASN A 341 14.84 -2.50 -3.83
CA ASN A 341 14.21 -2.55 -5.15
C ASN A 341 15.18 -3.14 -6.17
N VAL A 342 14.74 -4.19 -6.87
CA VAL A 342 15.40 -4.66 -8.10
C VAL A 342 15.08 -3.77 -9.30
N GLU A 343 13.98 -3.01 -9.22
CA GLU A 343 13.49 -2.01 -10.18
C GLU A 343 13.05 -2.55 -11.53
N LEU A 344 13.91 -3.25 -12.26
CA LEU A 344 13.60 -3.78 -13.59
C LEU A 344 13.63 -5.31 -13.58
N PRO A 345 12.73 -5.95 -14.34
CA PRO A 345 12.66 -7.41 -14.41
C PRO A 345 13.85 -8.01 -15.16
N THR A 346 14.42 -7.28 -16.13
CA THR A 346 15.50 -7.76 -17.01
C THR A 346 16.83 -7.07 -16.71
N VAL A 347 17.93 -7.79 -16.90
CA VAL A 347 19.29 -7.25 -16.74
C VAL A 347 19.58 -6.18 -17.79
N SER A 348 19.12 -6.37 -19.04
CA SER A 348 19.24 -5.40 -20.12
C SER A 348 18.44 -4.13 -19.82
N GLY A 349 17.22 -4.28 -19.31
CA GLY A 349 16.39 -3.16 -18.84
C GLY A 349 17.06 -2.37 -17.73
N LEU A 350 17.62 -3.05 -16.72
CA LEU A 350 18.33 -2.39 -15.62
C LEU A 350 19.52 -1.57 -16.13
N LYS A 351 20.41 -2.16 -16.95
CA LYS A 351 21.58 -1.47 -17.50
C LYS A 351 21.20 -0.25 -18.35
N ARG A 352 20.12 -0.35 -19.13
CA ARG A 352 19.65 0.72 -20.03
C ARG A 352 18.95 1.84 -19.27
N LEU A 353 18.16 1.52 -18.25
CA LEU A 353 17.25 2.48 -17.60
C LEU A 353 17.72 2.96 -16.23
N ALA A 354 18.67 2.28 -15.60
CA ALA A 354 19.30 2.67 -14.33
C ALA A 354 20.79 2.32 -14.34
N PRO A 355 21.61 3.05 -15.12
CA PRO A 355 23.00 2.68 -15.36
C PRO A 355 23.87 2.68 -14.11
N GLU A 356 23.54 3.48 -13.08
CA GLU A 356 24.27 3.46 -11.81
C GLU A 356 23.92 2.28 -10.89
N LYS A 357 22.86 1.50 -11.18
CA LYS A 357 22.45 0.34 -10.38
C LYS A 357 23.06 -0.95 -10.90
N ASP A 358 23.48 -1.81 -9.97
CA ASP A 358 24.08 -3.11 -10.29
C ASP A 358 23.24 -4.26 -9.73
N GLY A 359 22.77 -5.15 -10.63
CA GLY A 359 21.93 -6.28 -10.26
C GLY A 359 22.62 -7.26 -9.31
N THR A 360 23.94 -7.47 -9.47
CA THR A 360 24.74 -8.38 -8.63
C THR A 360 24.86 -7.86 -7.20
N ARG A 361 25.11 -6.55 -7.04
CA ARG A 361 25.15 -5.89 -5.73
C ARG A 361 23.78 -5.90 -5.05
N ILE A 362 22.72 -5.61 -5.81
CA ILE A 362 21.33 -5.71 -5.32
C ILE A 362 21.03 -7.12 -4.79
N GLU A 363 21.31 -8.14 -5.59
CA GLU A 363 21.09 -9.54 -5.21
C GLU A 363 21.98 -9.99 -4.03
N GLY A 364 23.22 -9.49 -3.96
CA GLY A 364 24.12 -9.69 -2.82
C GLY A 364 23.49 -9.17 -1.52
N ALA A 365 23.09 -7.89 -1.50
CA ALA A 365 22.45 -7.28 -0.33
C ALA A 365 21.17 -8.01 0.09
N MET A 366 20.34 -8.46 -0.86
CA MET A 366 19.14 -9.27 -0.56
C MET A 366 19.49 -10.64 0.05
N ARG A 367 20.57 -11.26 -0.40
CA ARG A 367 21.08 -12.52 0.16
C ARG A 367 21.57 -12.34 1.59
N ASP A 368 22.30 -11.27 1.86
CA ASP A 368 22.83 -10.98 3.19
C ASP A 368 21.69 -10.74 4.18
N VAL A 369 20.65 -9.99 3.78
CA VAL A 369 19.43 -9.80 4.58
C VAL A 369 18.71 -11.14 4.82
N LYS A 370 18.65 -12.05 3.85
CA LYS A 370 18.06 -13.39 4.03
C LYS A 370 18.84 -14.18 5.08
N GLY A 371 20.17 -14.17 4.98
CA GLY A 371 21.06 -14.81 5.95
C GLY A 371 20.83 -14.28 7.35
N ALA A 372 20.84 -12.96 7.52
CA ALA A 372 20.60 -12.31 8.81
C ALA A 372 19.22 -12.63 9.40
N ILE A 373 18.16 -12.71 8.59
CA ILE A 373 16.81 -13.14 9.06
C ILE A 373 16.85 -14.60 9.53
N ALA A 374 17.51 -15.50 8.80
CA ALA A 374 17.62 -16.91 9.16
C ALA A 374 18.42 -17.09 10.46
N ASP A 375 19.59 -16.46 10.54
CA ASP A 375 20.47 -16.48 11.72
C ASP A 375 19.76 -15.91 12.94
N ASN A 376 19.00 -14.83 12.78
CA ASN A 376 18.19 -14.26 13.86
C ASN A 376 17.08 -15.23 14.31
N GLY A 377 16.44 -15.92 13.36
CA GLY A 377 15.44 -16.95 13.64
C GLY A 377 15.99 -18.06 14.53
N ASP A 378 17.22 -18.51 14.29
CA ASP A 378 17.89 -19.52 15.09
C ASP A 378 18.42 -18.96 16.43
N ALA A 379 18.96 -17.75 16.43
CA ALA A 379 19.37 -17.06 17.65
C ALA A 379 18.18 -16.89 18.61
N ARG A 380 16.99 -16.55 18.12
CA ARG A 380 15.77 -16.40 18.93
C ARG A 380 15.22 -17.71 19.50
N LYS A 381 15.55 -18.87 18.90
CA LYS A 381 15.24 -20.18 19.49
C LYS A 381 16.19 -20.53 20.64
N LYS A 382 17.45 -20.09 20.55
CA LYS A 382 18.52 -20.41 21.52
C LYS A 382 18.60 -19.41 22.67
N TYR A 383 18.41 -18.13 22.41
CA TYR A 383 18.63 -17.04 23.35
C TYR A 383 17.35 -16.24 23.58
N LYS A 384 16.91 -16.15 24.83
CA LYS A 384 15.68 -15.46 25.24
C LYS A 384 15.66 -13.97 24.86
N PHE A 385 16.83 -13.32 24.90
CA PHE A 385 16.98 -11.88 24.67
C PHE A 385 17.66 -11.54 23.33
N ALA A 386 17.70 -12.48 22.38
CA ALA A 386 18.19 -12.17 21.04
C ALA A 386 17.37 -11.00 20.44
N PRO A 387 18.04 -9.99 19.84
CA PRO A 387 17.35 -8.87 19.21
C PRO A 387 16.45 -9.37 18.08
N ARG A 388 15.46 -8.56 17.67
CA ARG A 388 14.67 -8.87 16.48
C ARG A 388 15.39 -8.30 15.26
N PHE A 389 15.36 -9.05 14.17
CA PHE A 389 15.86 -8.59 12.87
C PHE A 389 14.74 -8.72 11.84
N ALA A 390 14.30 -7.59 11.28
CA ALA A 390 13.27 -7.47 10.25
C ALA A 390 12.14 -8.52 10.40
N PRO A 391 11.40 -8.56 11.52
CA PRO A 391 10.42 -9.62 11.83
C PRO A 391 9.31 -9.76 10.78
N ALA A 392 8.97 -8.68 10.06
CA ALA A 392 8.01 -8.69 8.96
C ALA A 392 8.64 -9.04 7.59
N GLY A 393 9.91 -9.47 7.61
CA GLY A 393 10.71 -9.99 6.50
C GLY A 393 11.24 -8.91 5.57
N GLN A 394 11.75 -9.36 4.41
CA GLN A 394 12.18 -8.49 3.33
C GLN A 394 11.23 -8.52 2.13
N SER A 395 11.20 -7.43 1.36
CA SER A 395 10.38 -7.28 0.15
C SER A 395 11.14 -6.54 -0.96
N THR A 396 10.64 -6.61 -2.18
CA THR A 396 11.23 -5.91 -3.34
C THR A 396 10.15 -5.34 -4.24
N GLN A 397 10.55 -4.55 -5.23
CA GLN A 397 9.66 -3.93 -6.20
C GLN A 397 10.24 -4.01 -7.61
N MET A 398 9.37 -4.24 -8.58
CA MET A 398 9.62 -4.16 -10.02
C MET A 398 8.67 -3.17 -10.70
N ILE A 399 9.20 -2.44 -11.68
CA ILE A 399 8.48 -1.54 -12.55
C ILE A 399 8.06 -2.33 -13.79
N VAL A 400 6.77 -2.26 -14.10
CA VAL A 400 6.11 -2.96 -15.19
C VAL A 400 5.89 -1.98 -16.33
N GLY A 401 6.31 -2.36 -17.54
CA GLY A 401 6.07 -1.57 -18.76
C GLY A 401 6.98 -0.36 -18.96
N ALA A 402 8.11 -0.29 -18.25
CA ALA A 402 9.19 0.66 -18.58
C ALA A 402 10.11 0.14 -19.68
N ASP A 403 10.18 -1.19 -19.85
CA ASP A 403 10.91 -1.89 -20.91
C ASP A 403 9.99 -2.89 -21.63
N ALA A 404 10.57 -3.64 -22.57
CA ALA A 404 9.86 -4.64 -23.37
C ALA A 404 9.65 -5.98 -22.65
N ALA A 405 9.88 -6.04 -21.33
CA ALA A 405 9.73 -7.27 -20.58
C ALA A 405 8.29 -7.80 -20.67
N THR A 406 8.17 -9.07 -21.02
CA THR A 406 6.92 -9.81 -21.09
C THR A 406 6.43 -10.14 -19.68
N ASP A 407 5.13 -10.43 -19.54
CA ASP A 407 4.59 -10.83 -18.24
C ASP A 407 5.18 -12.18 -17.78
N GLY A 408 5.50 -13.07 -18.74
CA GLY A 408 6.21 -14.31 -18.45
C GLY A 408 7.59 -14.10 -17.83
N GLU A 409 8.39 -13.18 -18.37
CA GLU A 409 9.71 -12.82 -17.81
C GLU A 409 9.58 -12.21 -16.41
N ILE A 410 8.58 -11.35 -16.19
CA ILE A 410 8.32 -10.73 -14.88
C ILE A 410 7.94 -11.80 -13.85
N VAL A 411 7.05 -12.73 -14.19
CA VAL A 411 6.64 -13.84 -13.31
C VAL A 411 7.82 -14.75 -13.00
N ALA A 412 8.60 -15.13 -14.00
CA ALA A 412 9.79 -15.95 -13.82
C ALA A 412 10.80 -15.26 -12.89
N ARG A 413 11.07 -13.96 -13.12
CA ARG A 413 11.94 -13.16 -12.26
C ARG A 413 11.40 -13.09 -10.83
N ALA A 414 10.11 -12.84 -10.65
CA ALA A 414 9.49 -12.80 -9.33
C ALA A 414 9.68 -14.12 -8.56
N SER A 415 9.48 -15.28 -9.20
CA SER A 415 9.73 -16.58 -8.58
C SER A 415 11.18 -16.73 -8.12
N THR A 416 12.14 -16.43 -9.01
CA THR A 416 13.57 -16.50 -8.66
C THR A 416 13.88 -15.63 -7.44
N LEU A 417 13.28 -14.43 -7.36
CA LEU A 417 13.46 -13.52 -6.23
C LEU A 417 12.88 -14.11 -4.93
N TYR A 418 11.70 -14.74 -4.96
CA TYR A 418 11.14 -15.43 -3.80
C TYR A 418 12.04 -16.58 -3.33
N ASP A 419 12.44 -17.47 -4.24
CA ASP A 419 13.19 -18.68 -3.92
C ASP A 419 14.59 -18.35 -3.39
N HIS A 420 15.29 -17.44 -4.08
CA HIS A 420 16.66 -17.10 -3.73
C HIS A 420 16.76 -16.23 -2.48
N PHE A 421 15.83 -15.31 -2.27
CA PHE A 421 15.93 -14.29 -1.20
C PHE A 421 14.92 -14.45 -0.07
N GLY A 422 14.01 -15.43 -0.13
CA GLY A 422 13.02 -15.67 0.94
C GLY A 422 12.09 -14.48 1.15
N LEU A 423 11.72 -13.80 0.05
CA LEU A 423 10.92 -12.58 0.11
C LEU A 423 9.53 -12.84 0.68
N ARG A 424 8.99 -11.86 1.41
CA ARG A 424 7.59 -11.87 1.84
C ARG A 424 6.66 -11.38 0.74
N ARG A 425 7.15 -10.49 -0.12
CA ARG A 425 6.36 -9.88 -1.20
C ARG A 425 7.24 -9.25 -2.28
N VAL A 426 6.81 -9.40 -3.52
CA VAL A 426 7.23 -8.60 -4.68
C VAL A 426 6.10 -7.61 -4.99
N TYR A 427 6.44 -6.33 -5.12
CA TYR A 427 5.53 -5.28 -5.55
C TYR A 427 5.70 -5.02 -7.05
N TYR A 428 4.59 -4.90 -7.76
CA TYR A 428 4.53 -4.53 -9.17
C TYR A 428 4.00 -3.11 -9.27
N SER A 429 4.70 -2.25 -10.01
CA SER A 429 4.30 -0.87 -10.25
C SER A 429 4.19 -0.64 -11.75
N ALA A 430 3.02 -0.29 -12.25
CA ALA A 430 2.92 0.26 -13.59
C ALA A 430 3.84 1.48 -13.73
N PHE A 431 4.61 1.53 -14.82
CA PHE A 431 5.39 2.70 -15.16
C PHE A 431 4.48 3.91 -15.36
N SER A 432 4.84 5.03 -14.74
CA SER A 432 4.17 6.31 -14.94
C SER A 432 5.12 7.28 -15.63
N PRO A 433 4.81 7.77 -16.84
CA PRO A 433 5.51 8.89 -17.46
C PRO A 433 5.61 10.05 -16.48
N ILE A 434 6.82 10.61 -16.44
CA ILE A 434 7.15 11.82 -15.71
C ILE A 434 7.09 13.01 -16.67
N PRO A 435 6.81 14.24 -16.20
CA PRO A 435 6.70 15.42 -17.06
C PRO A 435 7.91 15.63 -17.99
N ASP A 436 9.13 15.33 -17.49
CA ASP A 436 10.39 15.39 -18.25
C ASP A 436 10.90 13.98 -18.63
N ALA A 437 10.04 13.14 -19.22
CA ALA A 437 10.38 11.76 -19.53
C ALA A 437 11.59 11.68 -20.49
N SER A 438 12.51 10.75 -20.21
CA SER A 438 13.57 10.42 -21.18
C SER A 438 12.93 9.82 -22.43
N THR A 439 13.45 10.18 -23.61
CA THR A 439 13.04 9.58 -24.90
C THR A 439 13.24 8.06 -24.98
N VAL A 440 14.05 7.50 -24.08
CA VAL A 440 14.34 6.06 -23.97
C VAL A 440 13.18 5.26 -23.36
N LEU A 441 12.21 5.96 -22.75
CA LEU A 441 11.04 5.35 -22.11
C LEU A 441 9.80 5.42 -23.00
N PRO A 442 8.85 4.48 -22.82
CA PRO A 442 7.56 4.54 -23.48
C PRO A 442 6.81 5.84 -23.18
N LEU A 443 6.13 6.40 -24.18
CA LEU A 443 5.32 7.61 -24.01
C LEU A 443 4.00 7.36 -23.26
N GLN A 444 3.50 6.12 -23.30
CA GLN A 444 2.22 5.73 -22.71
C GLN A 444 2.40 4.86 -21.47
N ARG A 445 1.50 5.05 -20.50
CA ARG A 445 1.37 4.16 -19.35
C ARG A 445 0.91 2.78 -19.81
N PRO A 446 1.43 1.69 -19.24
CA PRO A 446 0.86 0.37 -19.48
C PRO A 446 -0.57 0.32 -18.91
N PRO A 447 -1.45 -0.54 -19.46
CA PRO A 447 -2.80 -0.72 -18.91
C PRO A 447 -2.74 -1.11 -17.43
N LEU A 448 -3.53 -0.45 -16.57
CA LEU A 448 -3.60 -0.76 -15.12
C LEU A 448 -3.94 -2.24 -14.86
N MET A 449 -4.74 -2.84 -15.75
CA MET A 449 -5.06 -4.25 -15.69
C MET A 449 -3.82 -5.16 -15.76
N ARG A 450 -2.76 -4.75 -16.45
CA ARG A 450 -1.52 -5.52 -16.54
C ARG A 450 -0.86 -5.69 -15.17
N GLU A 451 -0.75 -4.59 -14.40
CA GLU A 451 -0.25 -4.64 -13.02
C GLU A 451 -1.13 -5.55 -12.15
N HIS A 452 -2.46 -5.43 -12.28
CA HIS A 452 -3.39 -6.29 -11.56
C HIS A 452 -3.20 -7.78 -11.90
N ARG A 453 -3.02 -8.12 -13.18
CA ARG A 453 -2.79 -9.51 -13.62
C ARG A 453 -1.51 -10.09 -13.02
N LEU A 454 -0.44 -9.30 -12.92
CA LEU A 454 0.79 -9.73 -12.26
C LEU A 454 0.60 -9.98 -10.75
N TYR A 455 -0.19 -9.15 -10.06
CA TYR A 455 -0.56 -9.42 -8.66
C TYR A 455 -1.41 -10.69 -8.51
N GLN A 456 -2.33 -10.96 -9.43
CA GLN A 456 -3.10 -12.21 -9.43
C GLN A 456 -2.21 -13.43 -9.66
N SER A 457 -1.27 -13.32 -10.61
CA SER A 457 -0.25 -14.33 -10.89
C SER A 457 0.65 -14.60 -9.67
N ASP A 458 1.15 -13.55 -9.00
CA ASP A 458 1.89 -13.65 -7.74
C ASP A 458 1.09 -14.39 -6.65
N TRP A 459 -0.20 -14.06 -6.55
CA TRP A 459 -1.10 -14.70 -5.60
C TRP A 459 -1.29 -16.20 -5.90
N LEU A 460 -1.38 -16.58 -7.17
CA LEU A 460 -1.46 -17.99 -7.57
C LEU A 460 -0.22 -18.76 -7.16
N MET A 461 0.98 -18.21 -7.39
CA MET A 461 2.23 -18.86 -6.98
C MET A 461 2.33 -19.04 -5.47
N ARG A 462 1.91 -18.04 -4.69
CA ARG A 462 2.11 -18.03 -3.23
C ARG A 462 1.07 -18.79 -2.43
N PHE A 463 -0.17 -18.87 -2.92
CA PHE A 463 -1.29 -19.40 -2.14
C PHE A 463 -2.05 -20.53 -2.85
N TYR A 464 -1.89 -20.70 -4.16
CA TYR A 464 -2.55 -21.77 -4.93
C TYR A 464 -1.56 -22.83 -5.44
N ASP A 465 -0.31 -22.82 -4.94
CA ASP A 465 0.73 -23.78 -5.30
C ASP A 465 0.98 -23.87 -6.82
N TYR A 466 0.79 -22.76 -7.55
CA TYR A 466 1.14 -22.69 -8.97
C TYR A 466 2.66 -22.60 -9.13
N SER A 467 3.21 -23.43 -10.01
CA SER A 467 4.58 -23.23 -10.48
C SER A 467 4.67 -21.99 -11.39
N PRO A 468 5.85 -21.35 -11.50
CA PRO A 468 6.04 -20.23 -12.41
C PRO A 468 5.77 -20.64 -13.86
N ALA A 469 6.16 -21.86 -14.23
CA ALA A 469 5.89 -22.41 -15.56
C ALA A 469 4.39 -22.52 -15.85
N GLU A 470 3.57 -22.92 -14.88
CA GLU A 470 2.11 -22.93 -15.05
C GLU A 470 1.56 -21.52 -15.27
N VAL A 471 2.01 -20.54 -14.49
CA VAL A 471 1.54 -19.15 -14.64
C VAL A 471 1.97 -18.56 -15.98
N VAL A 472 3.22 -18.77 -16.38
CA VAL A 472 3.75 -18.35 -17.69
C VAL A 472 2.98 -19.04 -18.82
N ALA A 473 2.63 -20.31 -18.66
CA ALA A 473 1.85 -21.03 -19.65
C ALA A 473 0.44 -20.45 -19.84
N ALA A 474 -0.10 -19.70 -18.87
CA ALA A 474 -1.37 -18.99 -19.05
C ALA A 474 -1.26 -17.75 -19.95
N ALA A 475 -0.04 -17.29 -20.26
CA ALA A 475 0.19 -16.21 -21.21
C ALA A 475 -0.06 -16.66 -22.66
N ASP A 476 -0.25 -15.68 -23.52
CA ASP A 476 -0.32 -15.88 -24.96
C ASP A 476 1.05 -16.31 -25.52
N ASP A 477 1.07 -17.39 -26.32
CA ASP A 477 2.33 -18.01 -26.77
C ASP A 477 3.11 -17.14 -27.76
N ALA A 478 2.43 -16.25 -28.49
CA ALA A 478 3.07 -15.38 -29.47
C ALA A 478 3.68 -14.13 -28.83
N THR A 479 3.05 -13.60 -27.78
CA THR A 479 3.43 -12.33 -27.15
C THR A 479 4.08 -12.47 -25.78
N GLY A 480 3.90 -13.59 -25.09
CA GLY A 480 4.35 -13.80 -23.70
C GLY A 480 3.58 -12.95 -22.67
N MET A 481 2.46 -12.34 -23.07
CA MET A 481 1.67 -11.44 -22.24
C MET A 481 0.44 -12.13 -21.64
N LEU A 482 0.06 -11.76 -20.43
CA LEU A 482 -1.13 -12.29 -19.79
C LEU A 482 -2.40 -11.64 -20.39
N PRO A 483 -3.49 -12.42 -20.58
CA PRO A 483 -4.76 -11.85 -21.00
C PRO A 483 -5.25 -10.77 -20.02
N LEU A 484 -5.64 -9.62 -20.56
CA LEU A 484 -6.13 -8.49 -19.75
C LEU A 484 -7.62 -8.61 -19.41
N ASP A 485 -8.38 -9.35 -20.20
CA ASP A 485 -9.84 -9.50 -20.09
C ASP A 485 -10.28 -10.60 -19.11
N ILE A 486 -9.47 -11.65 -18.96
CA ILE A 486 -9.71 -12.76 -18.03
C ILE A 486 -8.58 -12.90 -17.00
N ASP A 487 -8.89 -13.40 -15.80
CA ASP A 487 -7.86 -13.59 -14.77
C ASP A 487 -6.92 -14.77 -15.11
N PRO A 488 -5.67 -14.79 -14.59
CA PRO A 488 -4.67 -15.79 -14.96
C PRO A 488 -5.10 -17.23 -14.63
N LYS A 489 -5.93 -17.44 -13.61
CA LYS A 489 -6.41 -18.76 -13.22
C LYS A 489 -7.41 -19.30 -14.25
N LEU A 490 -8.33 -18.44 -14.68
CA LEU A 490 -9.25 -18.74 -15.76
C LEU A 490 -8.53 -18.93 -17.11
N ALA A 491 -7.58 -18.06 -17.43
CA ALA A 491 -6.75 -18.16 -18.64
C ALA A 491 -6.04 -19.52 -18.70
N TRP A 492 -5.41 -19.94 -17.60
CA TRP A 492 -4.79 -21.25 -17.49
C TRP A 492 -5.80 -22.39 -17.71
N ALA A 493 -6.94 -22.35 -17.02
CA ALA A 493 -7.93 -23.42 -17.11
C ALA A 493 -8.57 -23.56 -18.50
N LEU A 494 -8.73 -22.45 -19.22
CA LEU A 494 -9.23 -22.47 -20.60
C LEU A 494 -8.18 -23.00 -21.59
N LYS A 495 -6.89 -22.72 -21.36
CA LYS A 495 -5.80 -23.24 -22.20
C LYS A 495 -5.56 -24.74 -21.98
N PHE A 496 -5.62 -25.20 -20.73
CA PHE A 496 -5.45 -26.61 -20.35
C PHE A 496 -6.78 -27.32 -20.13
N ARG A 497 -7.66 -27.19 -21.12
CA ARG A 497 -9.05 -27.66 -21.05
C ARG A 497 -9.16 -29.17 -20.98
N ASP A 498 -8.19 -29.88 -21.53
CA ASP A 498 -8.02 -31.34 -21.48
C ASP A 498 -7.88 -31.87 -20.04
N ARG A 499 -7.51 -31.02 -19.09
CA ARG A 499 -7.40 -31.36 -17.66
C ARG A 499 -8.71 -31.20 -16.89
N PHE A 500 -9.76 -30.73 -17.57
CA PHE A 500 -11.08 -30.50 -16.99
C PHE A 500 -12.15 -31.31 -17.76
N PRO A 501 -13.27 -31.64 -17.11
CA PRO A 501 -13.64 -31.33 -15.72
C PRO A 501 -12.95 -32.27 -14.71
N VAL A 502 -12.78 -31.80 -13.47
CA VAL A 502 -12.23 -32.62 -12.37
C VAL A 502 -13.32 -33.09 -11.41
N ASP A 503 -13.25 -34.34 -10.96
CA ASP A 503 -14.17 -34.87 -9.93
C ASP A 503 -13.80 -34.32 -8.55
N VAL A 504 -14.68 -33.50 -7.95
CA VAL A 504 -14.42 -32.85 -6.66
C VAL A 504 -14.23 -33.85 -5.52
N ASN A 505 -14.80 -35.05 -5.64
CA ASN A 505 -14.75 -36.08 -4.63
C ASN A 505 -13.47 -36.93 -4.72
N ARG A 506 -12.76 -36.91 -5.85
CA ARG A 506 -11.61 -37.80 -6.11
C ARG A 506 -10.31 -37.08 -6.42
N THR A 507 -10.37 -35.92 -7.09
CA THR A 507 -9.19 -35.25 -7.64
C THR A 507 -8.24 -34.75 -6.53
N PRO A 508 -6.92 -34.72 -6.72
CA PRO A 508 -5.99 -34.17 -5.74
C PRO A 508 -6.26 -32.70 -5.39
N ARG A 509 -5.76 -32.25 -4.22
CA ARG A 509 -5.94 -30.86 -3.76
C ARG A 509 -5.36 -29.87 -4.77
N GLU A 510 -4.21 -30.18 -5.36
CA GLU A 510 -3.53 -29.32 -6.32
C GLU A 510 -4.44 -29.02 -7.51
N MET A 511 -5.09 -30.05 -8.07
CA MET A 511 -6.02 -29.89 -9.20
C MET A 511 -7.28 -29.10 -8.83
N LEU A 512 -7.81 -29.25 -7.61
CA LEU A 512 -8.92 -28.39 -7.14
C LEU A 512 -8.51 -26.92 -7.09
N LEU A 513 -7.25 -26.63 -6.73
CA LEU A 513 -6.73 -25.26 -6.72
C LEU A 513 -6.63 -24.66 -8.13
N ARG A 514 -6.67 -25.45 -9.22
CA ARG A 514 -6.68 -24.94 -10.60
C ARG A 514 -8.08 -24.59 -11.11
N VAL A 515 -9.15 -25.01 -10.42
CA VAL A 515 -10.54 -24.75 -10.81
C VAL A 515 -10.88 -23.26 -10.63
N PRO A 516 -11.27 -22.53 -11.70
CA PRO A 516 -11.70 -21.13 -11.60
C PRO A 516 -12.88 -20.96 -10.64
N GLY A 517 -12.87 -19.89 -9.84
CA GLY A 517 -13.91 -19.62 -8.83
C GLY A 517 -13.74 -20.35 -7.50
N LEU A 518 -12.90 -21.38 -7.40
CA LEU A 518 -12.54 -22.00 -6.12
C LEU A 518 -11.38 -21.25 -5.46
N GLY A 519 -11.57 -20.84 -4.20
CA GLY A 519 -10.50 -20.29 -3.36
C GLY A 519 -9.83 -21.33 -2.47
N VAL A 520 -8.65 -21.03 -1.91
CA VAL A 520 -7.89 -21.96 -1.02
C VAL A 520 -8.76 -22.48 0.13
N LYS A 521 -9.43 -21.58 0.86
CA LYS A 521 -10.36 -21.96 1.95
C LYS A 521 -11.53 -22.83 1.48
N ALA A 522 -11.99 -22.64 0.24
CA ALA A 522 -13.06 -23.45 -0.34
C ALA A 522 -12.53 -24.86 -0.65
N VAL A 523 -11.36 -24.96 -1.27
CA VAL A 523 -10.68 -26.22 -1.58
C VAL A 523 -10.36 -27.01 -0.32
N ASP A 524 -9.82 -26.38 0.72
CA ASP A 524 -9.51 -27.07 1.98
C ASP A 524 -10.79 -27.64 2.63
N ARG A 525 -11.90 -26.89 2.58
CA ARG A 525 -13.21 -27.37 3.04
C ARG A 525 -13.75 -28.52 2.18
N ILE A 526 -13.59 -28.47 0.87
CA ILE A 526 -13.94 -29.58 -0.05
C ILE A 526 -13.16 -30.84 0.33
N VAL A 527 -11.84 -30.73 0.47
CA VAL A 527 -10.94 -31.86 0.80
C VAL A 527 -11.26 -32.46 2.16
N ALA A 528 -11.58 -31.62 3.16
CA ALA A 528 -11.99 -32.09 4.48
C ALA A 528 -13.36 -32.78 4.45
N THR A 529 -14.34 -32.19 3.77
CA THR A 529 -15.73 -32.67 3.79
C THR A 529 -15.91 -33.95 2.97
N ARG A 530 -15.20 -34.10 1.84
CA ARG A 530 -15.32 -35.27 0.96
C ARG A 530 -14.85 -36.59 1.60
N ARG A 531 -14.17 -36.52 2.75
CA ARG A 531 -13.80 -37.69 3.56
C ARG A 531 -15.01 -38.33 4.26
N TRP A 532 -16.05 -37.55 4.51
CA TRP A 532 -17.22 -37.95 5.28
C TRP A 532 -18.46 -38.19 4.42
N ARG A 533 -18.58 -37.46 3.30
CA ARG A 533 -19.70 -37.59 2.37
C ARG A 533 -19.28 -37.28 0.95
N ARG A 534 -20.02 -37.78 -0.02
CA ARG A 534 -19.89 -37.33 -1.41
C ARG A 534 -20.53 -35.94 -1.55
N LEU A 535 -19.78 -35.01 -2.11
CA LEU A 535 -20.18 -33.65 -2.35
C LEU A 535 -21.04 -33.57 -3.61
N ARG A 536 -22.17 -32.87 -3.45
CA ARG A 536 -23.10 -32.47 -4.51
C ARG A 536 -22.79 -31.04 -5.00
N LEU A 537 -23.41 -30.63 -6.10
CA LEU A 537 -23.18 -29.30 -6.66
C LEU A 537 -23.57 -28.19 -5.67
N ASP A 538 -24.68 -28.37 -4.95
CA ASP A 538 -25.14 -27.43 -3.92
C ASP A 538 -24.15 -27.30 -2.76
N ASP A 539 -23.44 -28.38 -2.41
CA ASP A 539 -22.41 -28.33 -1.36
C ASP A 539 -21.24 -27.45 -1.81
N VAL A 540 -20.83 -27.55 -3.08
CA VAL A 540 -19.79 -26.69 -3.67
C VAL A 540 -20.27 -25.25 -3.80
N ALA A 541 -21.54 -25.02 -4.17
CA ALA A 541 -22.10 -23.68 -4.30
C ALA A 541 -21.97 -22.87 -3.00
N ARG A 542 -22.21 -23.50 -1.84
CA ARG A 542 -22.07 -22.88 -0.51
C ARG A 542 -20.63 -22.48 -0.13
N LEU A 543 -19.64 -23.03 -0.82
CA LEU A 543 -18.22 -22.79 -0.54
C LEU A 543 -17.59 -21.74 -1.45
N THR A 544 -18.33 -21.24 -2.45
CA THR A 544 -17.80 -20.40 -3.53
C THR A 544 -18.65 -19.15 -3.73
N VAL A 545 -18.06 -18.10 -4.30
CA VAL A 545 -18.78 -16.86 -4.59
C VAL A 545 -19.72 -17.02 -5.80
N SER A 546 -19.34 -17.85 -6.77
CA SER A 546 -20.12 -18.05 -8.00
C SER A 546 -19.99 -19.48 -8.51
N VAL A 547 -21.00 -20.30 -8.23
CA VAL A 547 -21.06 -21.68 -8.74
C VAL A 547 -21.11 -21.73 -10.27
N ALA A 548 -21.66 -20.69 -10.92
CA ALA A 548 -21.71 -20.58 -12.37
C ALA A 548 -20.32 -20.61 -13.03
N LYS A 549 -19.32 -19.98 -12.40
CA LYS A 549 -17.93 -20.00 -12.86
C LYS A 549 -17.25 -21.36 -12.67
N VAL A 550 -17.70 -22.14 -11.69
CA VAL A 550 -17.08 -23.41 -11.28
C VAL A 550 -17.65 -24.58 -12.09
N ARG A 551 -18.96 -24.58 -12.37
CA ARG A 551 -19.72 -25.67 -13.03
C ARG A 551 -19.08 -26.25 -14.30
N PRO A 552 -18.47 -25.45 -15.20
CA PRO A 552 -17.86 -26.00 -16.41
C PRO A 552 -16.63 -26.88 -16.14
N PHE A 553 -15.98 -26.70 -14.99
CA PHE A 553 -14.68 -27.28 -14.68
C PHE A 553 -14.74 -28.45 -13.70
N ILE A 554 -15.93 -28.81 -13.18
CA ILE A 554 -16.06 -29.82 -12.13
C ILE A 554 -17.12 -30.88 -12.42
N VAL A 555 -16.93 -32.05 -11.83
CA VAL A 555 -17.93 -33.11 -11.67
C VAL A 555 -18.23 -33.28 -10.18
N THR A 556 -19.50 -33.39 -9.82
CA THR A 556 -19.97 -33.75 -8.47
C THR A 556 -20.81 -35.03 -8.54
N ASP A 557 -21.31 -35.52 -7.40
CA ASP A 557 -22.13 -36.74 -7.35
C ASP A 557 -23.39 -36.66 -8.24
N ASP A 558 -23.94 -35.45 -8.37
CA ASP A 558 -25.18 -35.12 -9.08
C ASP A 558 -25.01 -34.17 -10.28
N TRP A 559 -23.78 -33.77 -10.63
CA TRP A 559 -23.50 -32.86 -11.74
C TRP A 559 -22.36 -33.32 -12.64
N ARG A 560 -22.58 -33.25 -13.96
CA ARG A 560 -21.55 -33.43 -14.99
C ARG A 560 -21.72 -32.38 -16.09
N PRO A 561 -20.64 -31.71 -16.54
CA PRO A 561 -20.71 -30.69 -17.59
C PRO A 561 -20.66 -31.34 -18.99
N VAL A 562 -21.70 -32.13 -19.33
CA VAL A 562 -21.78 -32.90 -20.59
C VAL A 562 -21.87 -31.99 -21.84
N LEU A 563 -22.31 -30.73 -21.70
CA LEU A 563 -22.51 -29.77 -22.81
C LEU A 563 -21.70 -28.47 -22.69
N LEU A 564 -20.94 -28.28 -21.60
CA LEU A 564 -20.21 -27.04 -21.30
C LEU A 564 -18.70 -27.20 -21.51
N SER A 565 -18.18 -28.41 -21.34
CA SER A 565 -16.74 -28.69 -21.35
C SER A 565 -16.11 -28.59 -22.73
N ASP A 566 -16.86 -28.74 -23.82
CA ASP A 566 -16.31 -28.68 -25.21
C ASP A 566 -16.83 -27.49 -26.02
N ARG A 567 -17.63 -26.61 -25.39
CA ARG A 567 -18.21 -25.44 -26.05
C ARG A 567 -17.15 -24.43 -26.50
N ALA A 568 -17.15 -24.08 -27.78
CA ALA A 568 -16.28 -23.04 -28.34
C ALA A 568 -16.55 -21.65 -27.73
N ASP A 569 -17.76 -21.40 -27.23
CA ASP A 569 -18.22 -20.16 -26.59
C ASP A 569 -18.02 -20.14 -25.06
N LEU A 570 -17.21 -21.05 -24.48
CA LEU A 570 -17.03 -21.10 -23.04
C LEU A 570 -16.45 -19.79 -22.48
N THR A 571 -15.44 -19.20 -23.13
CA THR A 571 -14.81 -17.95 -22.69
C THR A 571 -15.83 -16.83 -22.43
N PRO A 572 -16.74 -16.46 -23.36
CA PRO A 572 -17.78 -15.47 -23.08
C PRO A 572 -18.79 -15.85 -21.97
N LEU A 573 -18.97 -17.13 -21.65
CA LEU A 573 -19.88 -17.59 -20.58
C LEU A 573 -19.27 -17.45 -19.17
N VAL A 574 -17.95 -17.56 -19.03
CA VAL A 574 -17.25 -17.49 -17.73
C VAL A 574 -16.45 -16.20 -17.52
N ALA A 575 -16.12 -15.47 -18.58
CA ALA A 575 -15.51 -14.16 -18.48
C ALA A 575 -16.43 -13.18 -17.74
N PRO A 576 -15.88 -12.24 -16.93
CA PRO A 576 -16.67 -11.15 -16.39
C PRO A 576 -17.34 -10.37 -17.55
N LYS A 577 -18.60 -9.95 -17.37
CA LYS A 577 -19.24 -9.05 -18.34
C LYS A 577 -18.36 -7.80 -18.50
N LYS A 578 -18.00 -7.45 -19.73
CA LYS A 578 -17.22 -6.24 -20.03
C LYS A 578 -17.99 -5.03 -19.52
N GLN A 579 -17.56 -4.47 -18.39
CA GLN A 579 -17.93 -3.14 -17.96
C GLN A 579 -16.76 -2.22 -18.25
N GLN A 580 -17.02 -1.18 -19.04
CA GLN A 580 -16.10 -0.07 -19.19
C GLN A 580 -16.03 0.62 -17.82
N LEU A 581 -14.91 0.44 -17.11
CA LEU A 581 -14.62 1.21 -15.92
C LEU A 581 -14.18 2.60 -16.40
N GLU A 582 -15.16 3.43 -16.74
CA GLU A 582 -14.97 4.86 -16.94
C GLU A 582 -14.65 5.47 -15.57
N LEU A 583 -13.45 6.05 -15.41
CA LEU A 583 -13.12 6.85 -14.23
C LEU A 583 -13.94 8.16 -14.17
N PHE A 584 -14.66 8.47 -15.25
CA PHE A 584 -15.45 9.68 -15.48
C PHE A 584 -16.76 9.33 -16.19
N ALA A 585 -17.65 8.57 -15.56
CA ALA A 585 -19.06 8.70 -15.92
C ALA A 585 -19.55 10.03 -15.32
N ALA A 586 -20.08 10.90 -16.18
CA ALA A 586 -20.44 12.29 -15.92
C ALA A 586 -21.30 12.53 -14.67
#